data_AF-A0A968J2E9-F1
#
_entry.id   AF-A0A968J2E9-F1
#
_cell.length_a   1.000
_cell.length_b   1.000
_cell.length_c   1.000
_cell.angle_alpha   90.00
_cell.angle_beta   90.00
_cell.angle_gamma   90.00
#
_symmetry.space_group_name_H-M   'P 1'
#
loop_
_entity.id
_entity.type
_entity.pdbx_description
1 polymer ?
#
loop_
_entity_poly.entity_id
_entity_poly.type
_entity_poly.pdbx_seq_one_letter_code
_entity_poly.pdbx_strand_id
1 'polypeptide(L)' 'MKILYDGAIFALQARGGISRYAENLISGLPAHFEPVLTTARPQHKPEAWHPNLRVHRFARYGFRPGRVAYWLENTISGL' A
#
# COMPACT_ATOMS: atom_id res chain seq x y z
N MET A 1 9.33 4.17 -16.24
CA MET A 1 8.08 4.88 -15.86
C MET A 1 7.78 4.62 -14.39
N LYS A 2 7.34 5.62 -13.63
CA LYS A 2 7.07 5.48 -12.19
C LYS A 2 5.58 5.38 -11.93
N ILE A 3 5.15 4.41 -11.14
CA ILE A 3 3.74 4.23 -10.75
C ILE A 3 3.67 4.13 -9.23
N LEU A 4 2.76 4.88 -8.62
CA LEU A 4 2.50 4.83 -7.19
C LEU A 4 1.19 4.08 -6.93
N TYR A 5 1.26 3.07 -6.07
CA TYR A 5 0.11 2.30 -5.57
C TYR A 5 -0.12 2.61 -4.09
N ASP A 6 -1.40 2.82 -3.74
CA ASP A 6 -1.85 2.82 -2.35
C ASP A 6 -2.12 1.39 -1.88
N GLY A 7 -1.45 1.01 -0.81
CA GLY A 7 -1.51 -0.30 -0.20
C GLY A 7 -2.70 -0.55 0.70
N ALA A 8 -3.59 0.44 0.87
CA ALA A 8 -4.88 0.24 1.56
C ALA A 8 -5.68 -0.92 0.95
N ILE A 9 -5.60 -1.11 -0.37
CA ILE A 9 -6.35 -2.17 -1.09
C ILE A 9 -5.98 -3.59 -0.61
N PHE A 10 -4.69 -3.83 -0.32
CA PHE A 10 -4.20 -5.12 0.19
C PHE A 10 -4.53 -5.35 1.67
N ALA A 11 -4.90 -4.28 2.39
CA ALA A 11 -5.32 -4.37 3.78
C ALA A 11 -6.83 -4.59 3.93
N LEU A 12 -7.64 -4.13 2.97
CA LEU A 12 -9.09 -4.34 2.98
C LEU A 12 -9.48 -5.80 2.70
N GLN A 13 -8.70 -6.50 1.88
CA GLN A 13 -8.89 -7.92 1.60
C GLN A 13 -7.57 -8.68 1.70
N ALA A 14 -7.28 -9.25 2.86
CA ALA A 14 -6.03 -10.02 3.06
C ALA A 14 -5.87 -11.16 2.05
N ARG A 15 -6.97 -11.76 1.59
CA ARG A 15 -7.05 -12.75 0.50
C ARG A 15 -8.37 -12.57 -0.25
N GLY A 16 -8.35 -12.53 -1.59
CA GLY A 16 -9.55 -12.32 -2.39
C GLY A 16 -9.26 -11.94 -3.84
N GLY A 17 -10.32 -11.80 -4.65
CA GLY A 17 -10.20 -11.46 -6.06
C GLY A 17 -9.55 -10.10 -6.31
N ILE A 18 -9.78 -9.12 -5.44
CA ILE A 18 -9.22 -7.76 -5.58
C ILE A 18 -7.70 -7.78 -5.35
N SER A 19 -7.24 -8.42 -4.28
CA SER A 19 -5.80 -8.52 -3.99
C SER A 19 -5.06 -9.31 -5.07
N ARG A 20 -5.65 -10.41 -5.55
CA ARG A 20 -5.10 -11.18 -6.69
C ARG A 20 -5.04 -10.35 -7.98
N TYR A 21 -6.08 -9.56 -8.25
CA TYR A 21 -6.09 -8.66 -9.40
C TYR A 21 -4.96 -7.63 -9.33
N ALA A 22 -4.80 -6.98 -8.19
CA ALA A 22 -3.73 -6.00 -7.98
C ALA A 22 -2.33 -6.64 -8.04
N GLU A 23 -2.14 -7.83 -7.48
CA GLU A 23 -0.90 -8.61 -7.60
C GLU A 23 -0.55 -8.92 -9.06
N ASN A 24 -1.52 -9.42 -9.84
CA ASN A 24 -1.34 -9.73 -11.27
C ASN A 24 -1.03 -8.48 -12.09
N LEU A 25 -1.67 -7.35 -11.76
CA LEU A 25 -1.42 -6.09 -12.45
C LEU A 25 -0.02 -5.58 -12.19
N ILE A 26 0.46 -5.64 -10.95
CA ILE A 26 1.82 -5.22 -10.59
C ILE A 26 2.85 -6.18 -11.18
N SER A 27 2.63 -7.50 -11.12
CA SER A 27 3.57 -8.50 -11.62
C SER A 27 3.70 -8.50 -13.15
N GLY A 28 2.63 -8.13 -13.86
CA GLY A 28 2.60 -8.00 -15.32
C GLY A 28 3.19 -6.70 -15.88
N LEU A 29 3.69 -5.79 -15.04
CA LEU A 29 4.30 -4.55 -15.52
C LEU A 29 5.57 -4.83 -16.35
N PRO A 30 5.86 -4.02 -17.39
CA PRO A 30 7.12 -4.12 -18.11
C PRO A 30 8.32 -3.85 -17.20
N ALA A 31 9.42 -4.59 -17.40
CA ALA A 31 10.58 -4.55 -16.52
C ALA A 31 11.20 -3.16 -16.30
N HIS A 32 11.04 -2.22 -17.24
CA HIS A 32 11.55 -0.85 -17.12
C HIS A 32 10.64 0.07 -16.27
N PHE A 33 9.60 -0.47 -15.65
CA PHE A 33 8.75 0.24 -14.71
C PHE A 33 9.33 0.17 -13.30
N GLU A 34 9.09 1.24 -12.55
CA GLU A 34 9.49 1.38 -11.16
C GLU A 34 8.21 1.54 -10.31
N PRO A 35 7.48 0.45 -10.04
CA PRO A 35 6.31 0.51 -9.20
C PRO A 35 6.72 0.75 -7.74
N VAL A 36 5.96 1.62 -7.07
CA VAL A 36 6.14 1.98 -5.67
C VAL A 36 4.83 1.69 -4.95
N LEU A 37 4.88 0.83 -3.93
CA LEU A 37 3.75 0.52 -3.07
C LEU A 37 3.95 1.20 -1.72
N THR A 38 2.99 2.02 -1.32
CA THR A 38 2.97 2.68 -0.01
C THR A 38 1.90 2.06 0.86
N THR A 39 2.20 1.69 2.11
CA THR A 39 1.17 1.13 3.01
C THR A 39 1.37 1.57 4.44
N ALA A 40 0.26 1.85 5.12
CA ALA A 40 0.20 2.12 6.55
C ALA A 40 -0.20 0.89 7.38
N ARG A 41 -0.70 -0.17 6.73
CA ARG A 41 -1.23 -1.36 7.40
C ARG A 41 -0.34 -2.58 7.12
N PRO A 42 -0.27 -3.54 8.06
CA PRO A 42 0.33 -4.84 7.77
C PRO A 42 -0.38 -5.46 6.57
N GLN A 43 0.39 -5.89 5.59
CA GLN A 43 -0.12 -6.62 4.43
C GLN A 43 0.31 -8.08 4.52
N HIS A 44 -0.50 -8.97 3.97
CA HIS A 44 -0.06 -10.33 3.69
C HIS A 44 1.17 -10.26 2.76
N LYS A 45 2.15 -11.14 2.97
CA LYS A 45 3.28 -11.28 2.06
C LYS A 45 2.78 -11.91 0.75
N PRO A 46 2.79 -11.22 -0.38
CA PRO A 46 2.31 -11.78 -1.63
C PRO A 46 3.30 -12.80 -2.17
N GLU A 47 2.80 -13.68 -3.04
CA GLU A 47 3.55 -14.83 -3.58
C GLU A 47 4.54 -14.42 -4.67
N ALA A 48 4.22 -13.41 -5.49
CA ALA A 48 5.09 -12.91 -6.56
C ALA A 48 4.98 -11.40 -6.75
N TRP A 49 6.11 -10.72 -6.89
CA TRP A 49 6.20 -9.27 -7.08
C TRP A 49 7.11 -8.91 -8.24
N HIS A 50 6.84 -7.77 -8.88
CA HIS A 50 7.67 -7.20 -9.93
C HIS A 50 9.11 -6.97 -9.42
N PRO A 51 10.16 -7.27 -10.20
CA PRO A 51 11.55 -7.20 -9.74
C PRO A 51 11.97 -5.81 -9.24
N ASN A 52 11.38 -4.75 -9.81
CA ASN A 52 11.67 -3.36 -9.43
C ASN A 52 10.67 -2.75 -8.44
N LEU A 53 9.80 -3.56 -7.83
CA LEU A 53 8.82 -3.06 -6.87
C LEU A 53 9.51 -2.60 -5.58
N ARG A 54 9.28 -1.34 -5.23
CA ARG A 54 9.70 -0.76 -3.94
C ARG A 54 8.52 -0.67 -3.01
N VAL A 55 8.66 -1.18 -1.80
CA VAL A 55 7.58 -1.15 -0.80
C VAL A 55 7.98 -0.30 0.38
N HIS A 56 7.27 0.82 0.54
CA HIS A 56 7.41 1.72 1.66
C HIS A 56 6.35 1.38 2.69
N ARG A 57 6.79 0.75 3.78
CA ARG A 57 5.95 0.47 4.94
C ARG A 57 6.06 1.62 5.92
N PHE A 58 5.02 2.43 5.95
CA PHE A 58 4.81 3.40 7.00
C PHE A 58 4.18 2.63 8.17
N ALA A 59 5.01 1.96 8.98
CA ALA A 59 4.59 1.06 10.07
C ALA A 59 3.77 1.75 11.19
N ARG A 60 3.29 2.97 10.94
CA ARG A 60 3.04 4.02 11.92
C ARG A 60 2.22 5.12 11.21
N TYR A 61 1.06 5.56 11.70
CA TYR A 61 0.64 5.56 13.11
C TYR A 61 1.82 5.82 14.06
N GLY A 62 2.72 6.67 13.58
CA GLY A 62 3.96 7.07 14.21
C GLY A 62 4.77 7.99 13.30
N PHE A 63 4.03 8.84 12.60
CA PHE A 63 3.99 10.24 13.03
C PHE A 63 4.31 10.37 14.51
N ARG A 64 5.51 10.85 14.81
CA ARG A 64 5.78 11.49 16.09
C ARG A 64 5.60 12.99 15.85
N PRO A 65 4.68 13.66 16.55
CA PRO A 65 3.84 13.13 17.63
C PRO A 65 2.57 12.43 17.09
N GLY A 66 2.22 11.26 17.66
CA GLY A 66 1.03 10.49 17.26
C GLY A 66 -0.29 11.22 17.47
N ARG A 67 -0.28 12.29 18.29
CA ARG A 67 -1.41 13.20 18.52
C ARG A 67 -1.87 13.92 17.25
N VAL A 68 -0.96 14.25 16.33
CA VAL A 68 -1.30 14.94 15.07
C VAL A 68 -2.03 14.00 14.11
N ALA A 69 -1.60 12.73 14.06
CA ALA A 69 -2.27 11.70 13.27
C ALA A 69 -3.71 11.47 13.75
N TYR A 70 -3.91 11.40 15.07
CA TYR A 70 -5.25 11.25 15.67
C TYR A 70 -6.18 12.44 15.38
N TRP A 71 -5.65 13.66 15.42
CA TRP A 71 -6.44 14.87 15.15
C TRP A 71 -6.92 14.94 13.68
N LEU A 72 -6.06 14.60 12.73
CA LEU A 72 -6.44 14.57 11.31
C LEU A 72 -7.53 13.52 11.03
N GLU A 73 -7.44 12.35 11.65
CA GLU A 73 -8.43 11.27 11.48
C GLU A 73 -9.84 11.72 11.91
N ASN A 74 -9.97 12.27 13.12
CA ASN A 74 -11.27 12.74 13.64
C ASN A 74 -11.85 13.93 12.88
N THR A 75 -10.99 14.78 12.30
CA THR A 75 -11.45 15.93 11.52
C THR A 75 -12.01 15.51 10.16
N ILE A 76 -11.45 14.45 9.57
CA ILE A 76 -11.84 13.95 8.24
C ILE A 76 -13.02 12.98 8.33
N SER A 77 -13.17 12.23 9.42
CA SER A 77 -14.31 11.31 9.64
C SER A 77 -15.61 12.00 10.09
N GLY A 78 -15.58 13.31 10.34
CA GLY A 78 -16.75 14.13 10.72
C GLY A 78 -17.39 14.92 9.57
N LEU A 79 -16.93 14.70 8.32
CA LEU A 79 -17.53 15.20 7.08
C LEU A 79 -18.25 14.07 6.35
#